data_AF-A0A348ZLB7-F1
#
_entry.id   AF-A0A348ZLB7-F1
#
_cell.length_a   1.000
_cell.length_b   1.000
_cell.length_c   1.000
_cell.angle_alpha   90.00
_cell.angle_beta   90.00
_cell.angle_gamma   90.00
#
_symmetry.space_group_name_H-M   'P 1'
#
loop_
_entity.id
_entity.type
_entity.pdbx_description
1 polymer ?
#
loop_
_entity_poly.entity_id
_entity_poly.type
_entity_poly.pdbx_seq_one_letter_code
_entity_poly.pdbx_strand_id
1 'polypeptide(L)'
;MADIKLDEIQKRLLTEVADLHSVPEGAYNIRSNSKAVARQSSANIEIVPKDDKDGIDIKIKAGTKNESVHIPVVMNESGIKEKVYNDFYVGDECDVVIVAGCGIDNCGPKDSEHDGIHRFFVGKNSKVKYVEKHYGSGDGEGKRILNPVTEVYAEENSTIEMEMVQIKGVDDTDRKTVAELAEGAKMIVRERLMTHGKQNALSGYDVKLNGDDSSADIV
;
A
#
# COMPACT_ATOMS: atom_id res chain seq x y z
N MET A 1 5.10 -26.34 1.72
CA MET A 1 5.02 -24.87 1.52
C MET A 1 4.87 -24.66 0.02
N ALA A 2 3.90 -23.87 -0.43
CA ALA A 2 3.75 -23.63 -1.85
C ALA A 2 4.91 -22.71 -2.29
N ASP A 3 5.82 -23.24 -3.11
CA ASP A 3 6.81 -22.43 -3.80
C ASP A 3 6.06 -21.43 -4.69
N ILE A 4 5.97 -20.17 -4.25
CA ILE A 4 5.46 -19.10 -5.10
C ILE A 4 6.42 -19.01 -6.27
N LYS A 5 5.97 -19.38 -7.47
CA LYS A 5 6.77 -19.35 -8.70
C LYS A 5 6.97 -17.90 -9.15
N LEU A 6 7.91 -17.21 -8.50
CA LEU A 6 8.40 -15.90 -8.89
C LEU A 6 9.76 -16.03 -9.56
N ASP A 7 9.99 -15.24 -10.59
CA ASP A 7 11.33 -15.10 -11.17
C ASP A 7 12.25 -14.24 -10.28
N GLU A 8 13.53 -14.20 -10.63
CA GLU A 8 14.55 -13.48 -9.85
C GLU A 8 14.33 -11.95 -9.81
N ILE A 9 13.75 -11.36 -10.85
CA ILE A 9 13.43 -9.93 -10.88
C ILE A 9 12.30 -9.64 -9.88
N GLN A 10 11.25 -10.46 -9.91
CA GLN A 10 10.12 -10.35 -9.00
C GLN A 10 10.54 -10.55 -7.54
N LYS A 11 11.43 -11.52 -7.24
CA LYS A 11 11.99 -11.71 -5.90
C LYS A 11 12.79 -10.49 -5.43
N ARG A 12 13.65 -9.94 -6.29
CA ARG A 12 14.41 -8.72 -5.99
C ARG A 12 13.48 -7.55 -5.69
N LEU A 13 12.46 -7.33 -6.53
CA LEU A 13 11.48 -6.28 -6.31
C LEU A 13 10.75 -6.45 -4.96
N LEU A 14 10.34 -7.67 -4.60
CA LEU A 14 9.71 -7.94 -3.29
C LEU A 14 10.63 -7.61 -2.11
N THR A 15 11.92 -7.89 -2.22
CA THR A 15 12.90 -7.51 -1.20
C THR A 15 12.99 -5.99 -1.07
N GLU A 16 13.04 -5.24 -2.17
CA GLU A 16 13.12 -3.77 -2.14
C GLU A 16 11.87 -3.12 -1.54
N VAL A 17 10.67 -3.59 -1.92
CA VAL A 17 9.41 -2.89 -1.59
C VAL A 17 8.70 -3.42 -0.34
N ALA A 18 9.09 -4.58 0.18
CA ALA A 18 8.43 -5.16 1.33
C ALA A 18 9.40 -5.76 2.36
N ASP A 19 10.72 -5.64 2.15
CA ASP A 19 11.77 -6.31 2.94
C ASP A 19 11.51 -7.82 3.08
N LEU A 20 10.80 -8.41 2.10
CA LEU A 20 10.44 -9.82 2.10
C LEU A 20 11.56 -10.64 1.44
N HIS A 21 12.32 -11.35 2.27
CA HIS A 21 13.24 -12.40 1.83
C HIS A 21 12.54 -13.77 1.72
N SER A 22 11.40 -13.93 2.37
CA SER A 22 10.57 -15.14 2.36
C SER A 22 9.08 -14.77 2.43
N VAL A 23 8.20 -15.77 2.35
CA VAL A 23 6.77 -15.57 2.58
C VAL A 23 6.57 -14.98 4.00
N PRO A 24 5.83 -13.88 4.14
CA PRO A 24 5.59 -13.27 5.45
C PRO A 24 4.77 -14.19 6.36
N GLU A 25 5.07 -14.15 7.65
CA GLU A 25 4.20 -14.75 8.66
C GLU A 25 2.93 -13.89 8.83
N GLY A 26 1.78 -14.54 9.05
CA GLY A 26 0.50 -13.86 9.21
C GLY A 26 -0.31 -13.75 7.91
N ALA A 27 -1.01 -12.63 7.75
CA ALA A 27 -1.89 -12.38 6.62
C ALA A 27 -1.14 -11.70 5.47
N TYR A 28 -1.38 -12.15 4.23
CA TYR A 28 -0.74 -11.56 3.07
C TYR A 28 -1.52 -11.75 1.77
N ASN A 29 -1.28 -10.88 0.81
CA ASN A 29 -1.74 -11.00 -0.57
C ASN A 29 -0.67 -10.47 -1.53
N ILE A 30 0.06 -11.38 -2.18
CA ILE A 30 1.15 -11.06 -3.10
C ILE A 30 0.59 -11.07 -4.53
N ARG A 31 0.80 -9.98 -5.27
CA ARG A 31 0.46 -9.89 -6.69
C ARG A 31 1.70 -9.84 -7.56
N SER A 32 1.62 -10.49 -8.72
CA SER A 32 2.63 -10.40 -9.77
C SER A 32 1.96 -10.27 -11.14
N ASN A 33 2.39 -9.30 -11.96
CA ASN A 33 1.89 -9.05 -13.32
C ASN A 33 0.35 -9.15 -13.40
N SER A 34 -0.34 -8.36 -12.57
CA SER A 34 -1.80 -8.29 -12.46
C SER A 34 -2.54 -9.52 -11.92
N LYS A 35 -1.83 -10.52 -11.40
CA LYS A 35 -2.43 -11.73 -10.85
C LYS A 35 -2.07 -11.90 -9.37
N ALA A 36 -3.02 -12.32 -8.56
CA ALA A 36 -2.75 -12.79 -7.21
C ALA A 36 -2.00 -14.14 -7.30
N VAL A 37 -0.76 -14.18 -6.80
CA VAL A 37 0.09 -15.39 -6.84
C VAL A 37 0.12 -16.12 -5.51
N ALA A 38 -0.15 -15.42 -4.41
CA ALA A 38 -0.30 -16.02 -3.09
C ALA A 38 -1.21 -15.16 -2.22
N ARG A 39 -2.05 -15.81 -1.42
CA ARG A 39 -2.93 -15.16 -0.46
C ARG A 39 -3.11 -16.05 0.76
N GLN A 40 -3.09 -15.46 1.93
CA GLN A 40 -3.36 -16.14 3.19
C GLN A 40 -4.01 -15.17 4.19
N SER A 41 -5.07 -15.62 4.84
CA SER A 41 -5.67 -14.96 6.00
C SER A 41 -5.00 -15.47 7.28
N SER A 42 -5.01 -14.68 8.35
CA SER A 42 -4.65 -15.13 9.70
C SER A 42 -5.90 -15.51 10.50
N ALA A 43 -5.72 -15.82 11.79
CA ALA A 43 -6.86 -16.03 12.69
C ALA A 43 -7.71 -14.76 12.90
N ASN A 44 -7.11 -13.58 12.78
CA ASN A 44 -7.74 -12.29 13.08
C ASN A 44 -7.85 -11.35 11.89
N ILE A 45 -7.17 -11.65 10.79
CA ILE A 45 -7.19 -10.86 9.56
C ILE A 45 -7.71 -11.73 8.42
N GLU A 46 -8.88 -11.37 7.90
CA GLU A 46 -9.50 -12.02 6.76
C GLU A 46 -9.24 -11.23 5.48
N ILE A 47 -8.74 -11.90 4.43
CA ILE A 47 -8.54 -11.29 3.10
C ILE A 47 -9.49 -11.93 2.10
N VAL A 48 -10.40 -11.14 1.55
CA VAL A 48 -11.45 -11.57 0.61
C VAL A 48 -11.27 -10.83 -0.72
N PRO A 49 -11.25 -11.49 -1.89
CA PRO A 49 -11.29 -10.79 -3.16
C PRO A 49 -12.61 -10.05 -3.35
N LYS A 50 -12.54 -8.88 -4.00
CA LYS A 50 -13.72 -8.13 -4.41
C LYS A 50 -14.39 -8.79 -5.61
N ASP A 51 -15.72 -8.77 -5.64
CA ASP A 51 -16.51 -9.33 -6.74
C ASP A 51 -16.79 -8.30 -7.86
N ASP A 52 -16.75 -7.00 -7.54
CA ASP A 52 -17.15 -5.90 -8.43
C ASP A 52 -15.98 -5.29 -9.22
N LYS A 53 -14.75 -5.40 -8.71
CA LYS A 53 -13.54 -4.80 -9.28
C LYS A 53 -12.29 -5.52 -8.78
N ASP A 54 -11.17 -5.31 -9.48
CA ASP A 54 -9.89 -5.86 -9.05
C ASP A 54 -9.48 -5.31 -7.70
N GLY A 55 -9.23 -6.20 -6.73
CA GLY A 55 -8.97 -5.76 -5.37
C GLY A 55 -9.30 -6.79 -4.30
N ILE A 56 -9.12 -6.37 -3.05
CA ILE A 56 -9.41 -7.17 -1.86
C ILE A 56 -10.04 -6.32 -0.76
N ASP A 57 -10.90 -6.96 0.03
CA ASP A 57 -11.29 -6.50 1.36
C ASP A 57 -10.41 -7.19 2.40
N ILE A 58 -9.81 -6.40 3.28
CA ILE A 58 -9.03 -6.85 4.43
C ILE A 58 -9.82 -6.49 5.67
N LYS A 59 -10.30 -7.50 6.40
CA LYS A 59 -11.08 -7.30 7.64
C LYS A 59 -10.24 -7.72 8.84
N ILE A 60 -9.93 -6.76 9.70
CA ILE A 60 -9.16 -6.96 10.93
C ILE A 60 -10.14 -6.93 12.10
N LYS A 61 -10.21 -8.03 12.86
CA LYS A 61 -11.12 -8.15 14.00
C LYS A 61 -10.79 -7.11 15.08
N ALA A 62 -11.82 -6.63 15.78
CA ALA A 62 -11.62 -5.75 16.93
C ALA A 62 -10.69 -6.39 17.98
N GLY A 63 -9.86 -5.58 18.61
CA GLY A 63 -8.87 -6.01 19.61
C GLY A 63 -7.64 -6.73 19.05
N THR A 64 -7.46 -6.78 17.73
CA THR A 64 -6.28 -7.41 17.12
C THR A 64 -5.03 -6.58 17.41
N LYS A 65 -3.99 -7.20 17.99
CA LYS A 65 -2.75 -6.52 18.37
C LYS A 65 -1.53 -7.32 17.92
N ASN A 66 -0.45 -6.64 17.55
CA ASN A 66 0.82 -7.25 17.13
C ASN A 66 0.70 -8.18 15.92
N GLU A 67 -0.25 -7.93 15.02
CA GLU A 67 -0.36 -8.62 13.74
C GLU A 67 -0.08 -7.65 12.59
N SER A 68 0.42 -8.23 11.49
CA SER A 68 0.68 -7.49 10.27
C SER A 68 -0.01 -8.11 9.06
N VAL A 69 -0.38 -7.27 8.10
CA VAL A 69 -0.82 -7.69 6.76
C VAL A 69 0.13 -7.16 5.69
N HIS A 70 0.53 -8.02 4.77
CA HIS A 70 1.49 -7.71 3.71
C HIS A 70 0.83 -7.81 2.33
N ILE A 71 0.80 -6.72 1.55
CA ILE A 71 0.13 -6.69 0.25
C ILE A 71 1.02 -6.20 -0.91
N PRO A 72 2.21 -6.81 -1.15
CA PRO A 72 3.10 -6.32 -2.18
C PRO A 72 2.64 -6.68 -3.60
N VAL A 73 2.98 -5.81 -4.53
CA VAL A 73 2.76 -5.96 -5.98
C VAL A 73 4.09 -5.82 -6.70
N VAL A 74 4.39 -6.76 -7.59
CA VAL A 74 5.58 -6.71 -8.45
C VAL A 74 5.22 -6.89 -9.91
N MET A 75 5.84 -6.10 -10.78
CA MET A 75 5.60 -6.12 -12.20
C MET A 75 6.93 -6.14 -12.94
N ASN A 76 7.09 -7.06 -13.88
CA ASN A 76 8.24 -7.10 -14.78
C ASN A 76 7.89 -7.27 -16.26
N GLU A 77 6.60 -7.38 -16.57
CA GLU A 77 6.09 -7.37 -17.94
C GLU A 77 5.80 -5.92 -18.39
N SER A 78 6.22 -5.59 -19.62
CA SER A 78 6.05 -4.26 -20.20
C SER A 78 4.64 -4.06 -20.77
N GLY A 79 4.06 -2.88 -20.54
CA GLY A 79 2.76 -2.50 -21.09
C GLY A 79 1.55 -2.89 -20.23
N ILE A 80 1.77 -3.42 -19.02
CA ILE A 80 0.70 -3.70 -18.07
C ILE A 80 0.26 -2.38 -17.43
N LYS A 81 -1.05 -2.14 -17.45
CA LYS A 81 -1.69 -1.03 -16.74
C LYS A 81 -2.79 -1.59 -15.86
N GLU A 82 -2.69 -1.40 -14.55
CA GLU A 82 -3.70 -1.90 -13.63
C GLU A 82 -4.12 -0.88 -12.57
N LYS A 83 -5.35 -1.06 -12.10
CA LYS A 83 -5.94 -0.30 -11.00
C LYS A 83 -6.57 -1.27 -10.02
N VAL A 84 -6.12 -1.25 -8.77
CA VAL A 84 -6.46 -2.28 -7.77
C VAL A 84 -7.00 -1.61 -6.52
N TYR A 85 -8.16 -2.06 -6.03
CA TYR A 85 -8.88 -1.45 -4.91
C TYR A 85 -8.76 -2.30 -3.65
N ASN A 86 -8.05 -1.79 -2.64
CA ASN A 86 -7.82 -2.48 -1.39
C ASN A 86 -8.51 -1.72 -0.25
N ASP A 87 -9.50 -2.34 0.38
CA ASP A 87 -10.19 -1.74 1.52
C ASP A 87 -9.77 -2.42 2.81
N PHE A 88 -9.29 -1.65 3.78
CA PHE A 88 -8.89 -2.10 5.10
C PHE A 88 -9.95 -1.70 6.11
N TYR A 89 -10.68 -2.68 6.64
CA TYR A 89 -11.64 -2.52 7.72
C TYR A 89 -10.97 -2.91 9.02
N VAL A 90 -10.51 -1.92 9.79
CA VAL A 90 -9.86 -2.12 11.08
C VAL A 90 -10.90 -1.97 12.18
N GLY A 91 -11.16 -3.05 12.93
CA GLY A 91 -12.05 -2.98 14.10
C GLY A 91 -11.51 -2.08 15.21
N ASP A 92 -12.33 -1.86 16.23
CA ASP A 92 -11.97 -1.06 17.40
C ASP A 92 -10.82 -1.70 18.21
N GLU A 93 -10.11 -0.89 19.00
CA GLU A 93 -9.09 -1.34 19.96
C GLU A 93 -7.92 -2.13 19.33
N CYS A 94 -7.62 -1.89 18.05
CA CYS A 94 -6.56 -2.58 17.32
C CYS A 94 -5.19 -1.91 17.46
N ASP A 95 -4.12 -2.68 17.29
CA ASP A 95 -2.74 -2.21 17.18
C ASP A 95 -2.01 -3.07 16.12
N VAL A 96 -2.03 -2.61 14.86
CA VAL A 96 -1.65 -3.42 13.70
C VAL A 96 -0.75 -2.70 12.71
N VAL A 97 0.01 -3.48 11.95
CA VAL A 97 0.91 -3.00 10.90
C VAL A 97 0.41 -3.43 9.52
N ILE A 98 0.30 -2.50 8.59
CA ILE A 98 -0.08 -2.74 7.20
C ILE A 98 1.13 -2.40 6.34
N VAL A 99 1.65 -3.39 5.61
CA VAL A 99 2.82 -3.22 4.73
C VAL A 99 2.38 -3.38 3.29
N ALA A 100 2.50 -2.31 2.52
CA ALA A 100 2.30 -2.29 1.08
C ALA A 100 3.62 -2.00 0.36
N GLY A 101 3.71 -2.46 -0.87
CA GLY A 101 4.87 -2.16 -1.71
C GLY A 101 4.59 -2.42 -3.17
N CYS A 102 5.04 -1.52 -4.04
CA CYS A 102 4.79 -1.59 -5.47
C CYS A 102 6.12 -1.49 -6.21
N GLY A 103 6.52 -2.58 -6.87
CA GLY A 103 7.76 -2.67 -7.64
C GLY A 103 7.48 -2.83 -9.13
N ILE A 104 8.06 -1.98 -9.98
CA ILE A 104 7.97 -2.12 -11.44
C ILE A 104 9.39 -2.20 -12.03
N ASP A 105 9.72 -3.32 -12.67
CA ASP A 105 10.89 -3.45 -13.53
C ASP A 105 10.43 -3.42 -15.00
N ASN A 106 10.76 -2.37 -15.77
CA ASN A 106 10.28 -2.23 -17.15
C ASN A 106 11.45 -2.22 -18.14
N CYS A 107 11.77 -3.38 -18.72
CA CYS A 107 12.77 -3.51 -19.79
C CYS A 107 12.19 -3.32 -21.21
N GLY A 108 10.88 -3.07 -21.33
CA GLY A 108 10.23 -2.96 -22.63
C GLY A 108 9.98 -1.52 -23.09
N PRO A 109 9.45 -1.35 -24.31
CA PRO A 109 9.22 -0.04 -24.91
C PRO A 109 7.87 0.58 -24.52
N LYS A 110 7.00 -0.14 -23.78
CA LYS A 110 5.66 0.33 -23.41
C LYS A 110 5.62 0.69 -21.93
N ASP A 111 4.93 1.77 -21.61
CA ASP A 111 4.70 2.19 -20.23
C ASP A 111 3.99 1.10 -19.42
N SER A 112 4.47 0.87 -18.21
CA SER A 112 3.85 0.01 -17.21
C SER A 112 3.37 0.86 -16.03
N GLU A 113 2.15 0.58 -15.56
CA GLU A 113 1.43 1.44 -14.63
C GLU A 113 0.67 0.60 -13.59
N HIS A 114 0.80 0.99 -12.32
CA HIS A 114 0.04 0.40 -11.22
C HIS A 114 -0.54 1.49 -10.32
N ASP A 115 -1.87 1.50 -10.24
CA ASP A 115 -2.64 2.41 -9.40
C ASP A 115 -3.27 1.63 -8.24
N GLY A 116 -2.57 1.60 -7.11
CA GLY A 116 -3.08 1.07 -5.85
C GLY A 116 -4.03 2.07 -5.18
N ILE A 117 -5.30 1.69 -5.03
CA ILE A 117 -6.33 2.51 -4.39
C ILE A 117 -6.62 1.91 -3.02
N HIS A 118 -6.09 2.52 -1.96
CA HIS A 118 -6.16 2.00 -0.61
C HIS A 118 -7.12 2.84 0.23
N ARG A 119 -8.14 2.20 0.82
CA ARG A 119 -9.09 2.87 1.70
C ARG A 119 -9.01 2.27 3.09
N PHE A 120 -8.76 3.10 4.08
CA PHE A 120 -8.59 2.71 5.48
C PHE A 120 -9.81 3.18 6.27
N PHE A 121 -10.56 2.23 6.81
CA PHE A 121 -11.62 2.48 7.78
C PHE A 121 -11.09 2.07 9.16
N VAL A 122 -10.65 3.05 9.95
CA VAL A 122 -9.96 2.83 11.22
C VAL A 122 -10.93 3.00 12.38
N GLY A 123 -11.26 1.89 13.06
CA GLY A 123 -12.14 1.86 14.22
C GLY A 123 -11.60 2.61 15.44
N LYS A 124 -12.45 2.73 16.46
CA LYS A 124 -12.19 3.56 17.64
C LYS A 124 -10.99 3.07 18.44
N ASN A 125 -10.24 4.02 18.99
CA ASN A 125 -9.06 3.75 19.83
C ASN A 125 -7.98 2.88 19.16
N SER A 126 -8.07 2.66 17.84
CA SER A 126 -7.15 1.80 17.10
C SER A 126 -5.90 2.56 16.68
N LYS A 127 -4.77 1.84 16.65
CA LYS A 127 -3.49 2.32 16.16
C LYS A 127 -3.10 1.50 14.94
N VAL A 128 -2.91 2.19 13.82
CA VAL A 128 -2.53 1.59 12.55
C VAL A 128 -1.22 2.20 12.11
N LYS A 129 -0.21 1.36 11.88
CA LYS A 129 1.01 1.77 11.17
C LYS A 129 0.94 1.26 9.73
N TYR A 130 0.85 2.17 8.78
CA TYR A 130 0.92 1.89 7.36
C TYR A 130 2.33 2.20 6.83
N VAL A 131 2.95 1.23 6.18
CA VAL A 131 4.24 1.38 5.52
C VAL A 131 4.07 1.09 4.04
N GLU A 132 4.50 2.03 3.20
CA GLU A 132 4.43 1.88 1.74
C GLU A 132 5.79 2.16 1.11
N LYS A 133 6.25 1.27 0.24
CA LYS A 133 7.46 1.48 -0.56
C LYS A 133 7.22 1.34 -2.05
N HIS A 134 7.66 2.32 -2.83
CA HIS A 134 7.62 2.29 -4.28
C HIS A 134 9.03 2.21 -4.86
N TYR A 135 9.21 1.32 -5.83
CA TYR A 135 10.50 1.12 -6.50
C TYR A 135 10.32 0.86 -8.00
N GLY A 136 11.12 1.55 -8.82
CA GLY A 136 11.20 1.33 -10.25
C GLY A 136 12.61 0.92 -10.69
N SER A 137 12.69 0.00 -11.65
CA SER A 137 13.95 -0.44 -12.27
C SER A 137 13.76 -0.92 -13.72
N GLY A 138 14.82 -1.46 -14.31
CA GLY A 138 14.89 -1.86 -15.72
C GLY A 138 15.60 -0.80 -16.58
N ASP A 139 15.83 -1.13 -17.84
CA ASP A 139 16.57 -0.33 -18.82
C ASP A 139 15.74 0.03 -20.08
N GLY A 140 14.46 -0.32 -20.07
CA GLY A 140 13.53 -0.03 -21.17
C GLY A 140 13.13 1.45 -21.27
N GLU A 141 12.67 1.81 -22.46
CA GLU A 141 12.16 3.16 -22.79
C GLU A 141 10.76 3.42 -22.22
N GLY A 142 9.99 2.37 -21.93
CA GLY A 142 8.69 2.46 -21.30
C GLY A 142 8.79 2.94 -19.84
N LYS A 143 7.88 3.81 -19.44
CA LYS A 143 7.86 4.40 -18.10
C LYS A 143 7.43 3.42 -17.02
N ARG A 144 7.83 3.70 -15.78
CA ARG A 144 7.31 3.07 -14.55
C ARG A 144 6.43 4.09 -13.86
N ILE A 145 5.11 3.91 -13.97
CA ILE A 145 4.12 4.88 -13.49
C ILE A 145 3.42 4.29 -12.26
N LEU A 146 3.33 5.07 -11.18
CA LEU A 146 2.65 4.66 -9.95
C LEU A 146 1.79 5.81 -9.45
N ASN A 147 0.46 5.76 -9.62
CA ASN A 147 -0.45 6.81 -9.15
C ASN A 147 -1.34 6.31 -8.00
N PRO A 148 -0.78 6.11 -6.78
CA PRO A 148 -1.55 5.61 -5.66
C PRO A 148 -2.58 6.64 -5.20
N VAL A 149 -3.71 6.13 -4.72
CA VAL A 149 -4.71 6.92 -4.01
C VAL A 149 -4.94 6.30 -2.64
N THR A 150 -4.87 7.12 -1.61
CA THR A 150 -5.11 6.73 -0.22
C THR A 150 -6.30 7.49 0.32
N GLU A 151 -7.30 6.79 0.85
CA GLU A 151 -8.42 7.38 1.58
C GLU A 151 -8.39 6.91 3.03
N VAL A 152 -8.55 7.81 3.98
CA VAL A 152 -8.56 7.50 5.41
C VAL A 152 -9.86 8.00 6.03
N TYR A 153 -10.53 7.10 6.73
CA TYR A 153 -11.69 7.40 7.56
C TYR A 153 -11.37 6.91 8.97
N ALA A 154 -11.00 7.83 9.85
CA ALA A 154 -10.48 7.54 11.18
C ALA A 154 -11.51 7.90 12.25
N GLU A 155 -11.97 6.89 13.00
CA GLU A 155 -12.93 7.08 14.09
C GLU A 155 -12.28 7.63 15.36
N GLU A 156 -13.11 7.87 16.37
CA GLU A 156 -12.76 8.52 17.62
C GLU A 156 -11.49 7.96 18.27
N ASN A 157 -10.58 8.84 18.68
CA ASN A 157 -9.31 8.52 19.35
C ASN A 157 -8.39 7.54 18.60
N SER A 158 -8.65 7.27 17.32
CA SER A 158 -7.79 6.42 16.50
C SER A 158 -6.52 7.15 16.05
N THR A 159 -5.49 6.39 15.71
CA THR A 159 -4.23 6.95 15.17
C THR A 159 -3.82 6.15 13.94
N ILE A 160 -3.52 6.86 12.86
CA ILE A 160 -2.89 6.29 11.68
C ILE A 160 -1.54 6.96 11.44
N GLU A 161 -0.49 6.15 11.47
CA GLU A 161 0.88 6.55 11.13
C GLU A 161 1.21 5.99 9.75
N MET A 162 1.62 6.87 8.83
CA MET A 162 1.96 6.52 7.45
C MET A 162 3.42 6.83 7.18
N GLU A 163 4.20 5.79 6.89
CA GLU A 163 5.56 5.90 6.40
C GLU A 163 5.58 5.53 4.91
N MET A 164 5.62 6.54 4.05
CA MET A 164 5.52 6.35 2.60
C MET A 164 6.84 6.75 1.93
N VAL A 165 7.43 5.83 1.17
CA VAL A 165 8.75 6.04 0.55
C VAL A 165 8.72 5.63 -0.91
N GLN A 166 8.97 6.57 -1.80
CA GLN A 166 9.43 6.25 -3.15
C GLN A 166 10.95 6.22 -3.14
N ILE A 167 11.50 5.02 -3.26
CA ILE A 167 12.92 4.74 -3.07
C ILE A 167 13.73 5.29 -4.25
N LYS A 168 13.34 4.92 -5.47
CA LYS A 168 14.04 5.25 -6.72
C LYS A 168 13.22 4.81 -7.93
N GLY A 169 13.44 5.46 -9.08
CA GLY A 169 13.27 4.82 -10.40
C GLY A 169 11.85 4.82 -10.94
N VAL A 170 10.93 5.46 -10.23
CA VAL A 170 9.56 5.72 -10.69
C VAL A 170 9.61 6.95 -11.59
N ASP A 171 9.13 6.81 -12.83
CA ASP A 171 9.21 7.86 -13.84
C ASP A 171 8.19 8.97 -13.61
N ASP A 172 6.97 8.59 -13.27
CA ASP A 172 5.88 9.53 -12.99
C ASP A 172 5.00 8.99 -11.84
N THR A 173 4.64 9.89 -10.91
CA THR A 173 3.68 9.62 -9.84
C THR A 173 2.80 10.85 -9.58
N ASP A 174 1.48 10.64 -9.53
CA ASP A 174 0.49 11.60 -9.02
C ASP A 174 -0.24 10.95 -7.83
N ARG A 175 0.26 11.21 -6.62
CA ARG A 175 -0.26 10.65 -5.38
C ARG A 175 -1.35 11.52 -4.81
N LYS A 176 -2.45 10.91 -4.37
CA LYS A 176 -3.56 11.61 -3.73
C LYS A 176 -3.94 10.95 -2.43
N THR A 177 -3.91 11.72 -1.35
CA THR A 177 -4.34 11.28 -0.04
C THR A 177 -5.51 12.14 0.42
N VAL A 178 -6.62 11.50 0.77
CA VAL A 178 -7.77 12.17 1.40
C VAL A 178 -8.00 11.56 2.78
N ALA A 179 -8.35 12.38 3.77
CA ALA A 179 -8.59 11.90 5.11
C ALA A 179 -9.74 12.64 5.81
N GLU A 180 -10.54 11.89 6.57
CA GLU A 180 -11.56 12.40 7.48
C GLU A 180 -11.29 11.88 8.89
N LEU A 181 -11.01 12.80 9.83
CA LEU A 181 -10.60 12.48 11.19
C LEU A 181 -11.70 12.90 12.17
N ALA A 182 -12.24 11.95 12.93
CA ALA A 182 -13.19 12.19 14.00
C ALA A 182 -12.53 12.78 15.27
N GLU A 183 -13.30 13.01 16.32
CA GLU A 183 -12.83 13.54 17.61
C GLU A 183 -11.63 12.74 18.15
N GLY A 184 -10.57 13.45 18.54
CA GLY A 184 -9.32 12.87 19.06
C GLY A 184 -8.51 12.04 18.05
N ALA A 185 -8.97 11.87 16.81
CA ALA A 185 -8.29 11.07 15.81
C ALA A 185 -7.03 11.77 15.26
N LYS A 186 -5.97 11.00 15.01
CA LYS A 186 -4.66 11.52 14.63
C LYS A 186 -4.13 10.88 13.37
N MET A 187 -3.65 11.71 12.45
CA MET A 187 -2.93 11.28 11.25
C MET A 187 -1.49 11.79 11.30
N ILE A 188 -0.53 10.88 11.17
CA ILE A 188 0.90 11.22 11.13
C ILE A 188 1.45 10.69 9.83
N VAL A 189 2.04 11.55 9.01
CA VAL A 189 2.61 11.19 7.72
C VAL A 189 4.08 11.58 7.68
N ARG A 190 4.89 10.63 7.23
CA ARG A 190 6.30 10.81 6.89
C ARG A 190 6.49 10.31 5.46
N GLU A 191 6.48 11.24 4.51
CA GLU A 191 6.59 10.93 3.09
C GLU A 191 7.97 11.34 2.53
N ARG A 192 8.58 10.46 1.74
CA ARG A 192 9.85 10.72 1.06
C ARG A 192 9.76 10.28 -0.39
N LEU A 193 9.81 11.24 -1.31
CA LEU A 193 9.71 10.99 -2.75
C LEU A 193 11.03 11.30 -3.46
N MET A 194 11.83 10.26 -3.70
CA MET A 194 13.06 10.40 -4.47
C MET A 194 12.75 10.45 -5.97
N THR A 195 13.23 11.50 -6.63
CA THR A 195 13.22 11.66 -8.08
C THR A 195 14.65 11.90 -8.56
N HIS A 196 14.96 11.51 -9.80
CA HIS A 196 16.21 11.85 -10.45
C HIS A 196 16.03 12.02 -11.95
N GLY A 197 16.92 12.79 -12.59
CA GLY A 197 16.86 13.00 -14.04
C GLY A 197 15.60 13.76 -14.46
N LYS A 198 14.70 13.08 -15.18
CA LYS A 198 13.47 13.66 -15.75
C LYS A 198 12.19 13.18 -15.07
N GLN A 199 12.33 12.51 -13.92
CA GLN A 199 11.20 11.94 -13.19
C GLN A 199 10.34 13.03 -12.57
N ASN A 200 9.02 12.81 -12.55
CA ASN A 200 8.06 13.72 -11.94
C ASN A 200 7.37 13.04 -10.76
N ALA A 201 7.21 13.78 -9.66
CA ALA A 201 6.45 13.33 -8.52
C ALA A 201 5.56 14.46 -7.99
N LEU A 202 4.27 14.17 -7.89
CA LEU A 202 3.28 15.02 -7.25
C LEU A 202 2.67 14.25 -6.09
N SER A 203 2.45 14.95 -4.97
CA SER A 203 1.75 14.42 -3.81
C SER A 203 0.81 15.47 -3.26
N GLY A 204 -0.47 15.13 -3.18
CA GLY A 204 -1.53 16.00 -2.69
C GLY A 204 -2.24 15.39 -1.49
N TYR A 205 -2.53 16.24 -0.50
CA TYR A 205 -3.28 15.88 0.70
C TYR A 205 -4.50 16.78 0.85
N ASP A 206 -5.65 16.18 1.11
CA ASP A 206 -6.89 16.85 1.53
C ASP A 206 -7.38 16.22 2.84
N VAL A 207 -7.22 16.93 3.95
CA VAL A 207 -7.50 16.40 5.30
C VAL A 207 -8.57 17.23 5.99
N LYS A 208 -9.63 16.56 6.41
CA LYS A 208 -10.74 17.14 7.18
C LYS A 208 -10.63 16.73 8.64
N LEU A 209 -10.47 17.73 9.50
CA LEU A 209 -10.48 17.61 10.95
C LEU A 209 -11.91 17.86 11.45
N ASN A 210 -12.70 16.79 11.58
CA ASN A 210 -14.16 16.87 11.78
C ASN A 210 -14.61 16.80 13.26
N GLY A 211 -13.69 16.56 14.19
CA GLY A 211 -14.00 16.52 15.62
C GLY A 211 -12.97 17.26 16.48
N ASP A 212 -13.35 17.56 17.72
CA ASP A 212 -12.49 18.22 18.69
C ASP A 212 -11.20 17.41 18.91
N ASP A 213 -10.08 18.09 19.14
CA ASP A 213 -8.75 17.48 19.33
C ASP A 213 -8.25 16.54 18.22
N SER A 214 -8.91 16.52 17.05
CA SER A 214 -8.39 15.85 15.86
C SER A 214 -7.18 16.59 15.29
N SER A 215 -6.20 15.85 14.76
CA SER A 215 -4.94 16.47 14.29
C SER A 215 -4.27 15.70 13.16
N ALA A 216 -3.52 16.44 12.34
CA ALA A 216 -2.68 15.89 11.29
C ALA A 216 -1.28 16.51 11.33
N ASP A 217 -0.25 15.66 11.26
CA ASP A 217 1.17 16.04 11.13
C ASP A 217 1.69 15.42 9.83
N ILE A 218 1.95 16.23 8.81
CA ILE A 218 2.33 15.80 7.47
C ILE A 218 3.67 16.41 7.10
N VAL A 219 4.68 15.55 6.89
CA VAL A 219 6.07 15.94 6.58
C VAL A 219 6.59 15.14 5.40
#